data_AF-A0A504YBJ8-F1
#
_entry.id   AF-A0A504YBJ8-F1
#
_cell.length_a   1.000
_cell.length_b   1.000
_cell.length_c   1.000
_cell.angle_alpha   90.00
_cell.angle_beta   90.00
_cell.angle_gamma   90.00
#
_symmetry.space_group_name_H-M   'P 1'
#
loop_
_entity.id
_entity.type
_entity.pdbx_description
1 polymer ?
#
loop_
_entity_poly.entity_id
_entity_poly.type
_entity_poly.pdbx_seq_one_letter_code
_entity_poly.pdbx_strand_id
1 'polypeptide(L)' 'MQCYMIFLSLLFGSTVFLGAVAGKNWAVLVAGSNGWPNYRHHADVCHAYQLLRTNGFAPENIVTIMYNDVAYDRQ' A
#
# COMPACT_ATOMS: atom_id res chain seq x y z
N MET A 1 42.95 -18.67 13.56
CA MET A 1 42.62 -17.44 14.31
C MET A 1 41.89 -16.42 13.42
N GLN A 2 42.50 -15.95 12.31
CA GLN A 2 41.88 -14.96 11.39
C GLN A 2 40.55 -15.41 10.75
N CYS A 3 40.43 -16.67 10.32
CA CYS A 3 39.22 -17.16 9.65
C CYS A 3 37.98 -17.19 10.56
N TYR A 4 38.17 -17.41 11.87
CA TYR A 4 37.05 -17.44 12.83
C TYR A 4 36.44 -16.04 13.02
N MET A 5 37.28 -15.01 13.00
CA MET A 5 36.83 -13.62 13.12
C MET A 5 36.06 -13.12 11.89
N ILE A 6 36.37 -13.63 10.69
CA ILE A 6 35.62 -13.33 9.45
C ILE A 6 34.23 -13.98 9.49
N PHE A 7 34.13 -15.22 9.95
CA PHE A 7 32.83 -15.86 10.13
C PHE A 7 31.99 -15.16 11.22
N LEU A 8 32.61 -14.73 12.32
CA LEU A 8 31.91 -14.01 13.38
C LEU A 8 31.39 -12.64 12.93
N SER A 9 32.16 -11.90 12.13
CA SER A 9 31.74 -10.59 11.62
C SER A 9 30.65 -10.68 10.56
N LEU A 10 30.66 -11.70 9.70
CA LEU A 10 29.58 -11.98 8.75
C LEU A 10 28.26 -12.33 9.47
N LEU A 11 28.33 -13.12 10.54
CA LEU A 11 27.15 -13.45 11.35
C LEU A 11 26.57 -12.22 12.06
N PHE A 12 27.42 -11.32 12.58
CA PHE A 12 26.99 -10.09 13.24
C PHE A 12 26.43 -9.05 12.25
N GLY A 13 27.01 -8.92 11.05
CA GLY A 13 26.45 -8.08 9.99
C GLY A 13 25.10 -8.57 9.48
N SER A 14 24.88 -9.89 9.47
CA SER A 14 23.61 -10.50 9.04
C SER A 14 22.46 -10.19 10.01
N THR A 15 22.70 -10.24 11.32
CA THR A 15 21.66 -9.97 12.33
C THR A 15 21.23 -8.51 12.38
N VAL A 16 22.14 -7.57 12.08
CA VAL A 16 21.83 -6.14 12.00
C VAL A 16 20.97 -5.80 10.79
N PHE A 17 21.15 -6.48 9.64
CA PHE A 17 20.34 -6.26 8.44
C PHE A 17 18.93 -6.88 8.51
N LEU A 18 18.74 -7.96 9.28
CA LEU A 18 17.44 -8.61 9.47
C LEU A 18 16.49 -7.85 10.41
N GLY A 19 16.99 -6.83 11.13
CA GLY A 19 16.24 -6.08 12.14
C GLY A 19 15.42 -4.89 11.63
N ALA A 20 15.34 -4.67 10.31
CA ALA A 20 14.43 -3.65 9.77
C ALA A 20 12.98 -4.12 9.91
N VAL A 21 12.34 -3.78 11.04
CA VAL A 21 10.89 -3.96 11.21
C VAL A 21 10.19 -3.08 10.17
N ALA A 22 9.81 -3.69 9.06
CA ALA A 22 8.97 -3.03 8.07
C ALA A 22 7.61 -2.72 8.72
N GLY A 23 7.34 -1.43 8.94
CA GLY A 23 6.02 -0.98 9.41
C GLY A 23 4.93 -1.28 8.38
N LYS A 24 3.69 -1.44 8.85
CA LYS A 24 2.53 -1.57 7.96
C LYS A 24 2.19 -0.20 7.38
N ASN A 25 2.07 -0.11 6.06
CA ASN A 25 1.55 1.08 5.41
C ASN A 25 0.01 1.03 5.40
N TRP A 26 -0.61 2.18 5.67
CA TRP A 26 -2.05 2.40 5.69
C TRP A 26 -2.44 3.55 4.77
N ALA A 27 -3.63 3.48 4.18
CA ALA A 27 -4.19 4.54 3.36
C ALA A 27 -5.69 4.69 3.60
N VAL A 28 -6.17 5.93 3.50
CA VAL A 28 -7.60 6.26 3.47
C VAL A 28 -7.87 7.02 2.17
N LEU A 29 -8.72 6.47 1.31
CA LEU A 29 -9.10 7.04 0.02
C LEU A 29 -10.56 7.51 0.09
N VAL A 30 -10.82 8.77 -0.31
CA VAL A 30 -12.16 9.37 -0.19
C VAL A 30 -12.57 10.06 -1.49
N ALA A 31 -13.72 9.68 -2.05
CA ALA A 31 -14.41 10.42 -3.10
C ALA A 31 -15.48 11.31 -2.46
N GLY A 32 -15.30 12.63 -2.52
CA GLY A 32 -16.14 13.62 -1.82
C GLY A 32 -17.42 14.04 -2.55
N SER A 33 -17.80 13.36 -3.62
CA SER A 33 -19.01 13.67 -4.40
C SER A 33 -19.61 12.39 -4.99
N ASN A 34 -20.76 12.51 -5.65
CA ASN A 34 -21.52 11.40 -6.21
C ASN A 34 -22.07 11.71 -7.62
N GLY A 35 -22.63 10.69 -8.27
CA GLY A 35 -23.30 10.76 -9.57
C GLY A 35 -22.38 10.82 -10.79
N TRP A 36 -22.93 10.44 -11.95
CA TRP A 36 -22.21 10.42 -13.23
C TRP A 36 -21.44 11.70 -13.61
N PRO A 37 -21.97 12.93 -13.39
CA PRO A 37 -21.21 14.15 -13.66
C PRO A 37 -19.90 14.27 -12.85
N ASN A 38 -19.77 13.52 -11.76
CA ASN A 38 -18.59 13.46 -10.92
C ASN A 38 -17.82 12.13 -11.02
N TYR A 39 -18.02 11.38 -12.11
CA TYR A 39 -17.30 10.14 -12.43
C TYR A 39 -15.81 10.21 -12.07
N ARG A 40 -15.15 11.33 -12.43
CA ARG A 40 -13.72 11.56 -12.22
C ARG A 40 -13.26 11.32 -10.78
N HIS A 41 -14.03 11.74 -9.77
CA HIS A 41 -13.60 11.58 -8.37
C HIS A 41 -13.62 10.11 -7.91
N HIS A 42 -14.57 9.31 -8.43
CA HIS A 42 -14.61 7.87 -8.18
C HIS A 42 -13.51 7.15 -8.96
N ALA A 43 -13.27 7.56 -10.21
CA ALA A 43 -12.20 7.02 -11.03
C ALA A 43 -10.82 7.27 -10.41
N ASP A 44 -10.58 8.46 -9.86
CA ASP A 44 -9.34 8.80 -9.15
C ASP A 44 -9.12 7.91 -7.92
N VAL A 45 -10.16 7.66 -7.13
CA VAL A 45 -10.09 6.75 -5.97
C VAL A 45 -9.81 5.31 -6.39
N CYS A 46 -10.51 4.80 -7.41
CA CYS A 46 -10.26 3.47 -7.95
C CYS A 46 -8.84 3.35 -8.52
N HIS A 47 -8.34 4.37 -9.20
CA HIS A 47 -6.98 4.43 -9.73
C HIS A 47 -5.94 4.38 -8.59
N ALA A 48 -6.11 5.22 -7.57
CA ALA A 48 -5.25 5.24 -6.39
C ALA A 48 -5.27 3.89 -5.66
N TYR A 49 -6.44 3.26 -5.51
CA TYR A 49 -6.56 1.92 -4.93
C TYR A 49 -5.69 0.92 -5.69
N GLN A 50 -5.84 0.82 -7.02
CA GLN A 50 -5.04 -0.11 -7.82
C GLN A 50 -3.54 0.17 -7.70
N LEU A 51 -3.12 1.44 -7.71
CA LEU A 51 -1.72 1.81 -7.53
C LEU A 51 -1.18 1.34 -6.18
N LEU A 52 -1.93 1.53 -5.08
CA LEU A 52 -1.52 1.06 -3.76
C LEU A 52 -1.44 -0.47 -3.70
N ARG A 53 -2.39 -1.17 -4.32
CA ARG A 53 -2.37 -2.64 -4.43
C ARG A 53 -1.12 -3.13 -5.16
N THR A 54 -0.78 -2.51 -6.29
CA THR A 54 0.44 -2.81 -7.07
C THR A 54 1.72 -2.52 -6.30
N ASN A 55 1.70 -1.52 -5.41
CA ASN A 55 2.85 -1.14 -4.57
C ASN A 55 2.88 -1.85 -3.20
N GLY A 56 2.16 -2.97 -3.04
CA GLY A 56 2.31 -3.86 -1.89
C GLY A 56 1.54 -3.46 -0.64
N PHE A 57 0.59 -2.52 -0.72
CA PHE A 57 -0.34 -2.27 0.39
C PHE A 57 -1.29 -3.46 0.53
N ALA A 58 -1.38 -4.01 1.74
CA ALA A 58 -2.38 -5.03 2.06
C ALA A 58 -3.79 -4.44 1.92
N PRO A 59 -4.76 -5.18 1.36
CA PRO A 59 -6.09 -4.63 1.09
C PRO A 59 -6.83 -4.25 2.37
N GLU A 60 -6.62 -4.99 3.47
CA GLU A 60 -7.16 -4.65 4.79
C GLU A 60 -6.62 -3.33 5.37
N ASN A 61 -5.52 -2.80 4.81
CA ASN A 61 -4.94 -1.53 5.23
C ASN A 61 -5.35 -0.34 4.33
N ILE A 62 -6.23 -0.55 3.35
CA ILE A 62 -6.73 0.50 2.45
C ILE A 62 -8.22 0.71 2.74
N VAL A 63 -8.54 1.77 3.48
CA VAL A 63 -9.94 2.15 3.71
C VAL A 63 -10.41 2.99 2.54
N THR A 64 -11.45 2.54 1.84
CA THR A 64 -12.03 3.26 0.71
C THR A 64 -13.42 3.77 1.05
N ILE A 65 -13.65 5.07 0.87
CA ILE A 65 -14.93 5.74 1.10
C ILE A 65 -15.36 6.40 -0.20
N MET A 66 -16.38 5.84 -0.86
CA MET A 66 -16.95 6.37 -2.08
C MET A 66 -18.44 6.00 -2.16
N TYR A 67 -19.25 6.81 -2.83
CA TYR A 67 -20.70 6.56 -2.93
C TYR A 67 -21.07 5.28 -3.69
N ASN A 68 -20.15 4.76 -4.52
CA ASN A 68 -20.31 3.52 -5.29
C ASN A 68 -21.54 3.50 -6.22
N ASP A 69 -21.93 4.66 -6.74
CA ASP A 69 -23.09 4.86 -7.62
C ASP A 69 -22.71 5.00 -9.11
N VAL A 70 -21.41 5.08 -9.43
CA VAL A 70 -20.92 5.35 -10.79
C VAL A 70 -20.77 4.10 -11.65
N ALA A 71 -20.31 2.97 -11.09
CA ALA A 71 -19.93 1.79 -11.88
C ALA A 71 -21.10 1.14 -12.66
N TYR A 72 -22.32 1.37 -12.22
CA TYR A 72 -23.56 0.83 -12.80
C TYR A 72 -24.56 1.94 -13.15
N ASP A 73 -24.10 3.19 -13.27
CA ASP A 73 -24.95 4.28 -13.74
C ASP A 73 -25.42 3.99 -15.18
N ARG A 74 -26.62 4.46 -15.53
CA ARG A 74 -27.30 4.20 -16.81
C ARG A 74 -27.31 5.41 -17.75
N GLN A 75 -26.83 6.56 -17.28
CA GLN A 75 -26.71 7.77 -18.08
C GLN A 75 -25.76 7.59 -19.27
#